data_AF-A0A1F2S7Q0-F1
#
_entry.id   AF-A0A1F2S7Q0-F1
#
_cell.length_a   1.000
_cell.length_b   1.000
_cell.length_c   1.000
_cell.angle_alpha   90.00
_cell.angle_beta   90.00
_cell.angle_gamma   90.00
#
_symmetry.space_group_name_H-M   'P 1'
#
loop_
_entity.id
_entity.type
_entity.pdbx_description
1 polymer ?
#
loop_
_entity_poly.entity_id
_entity_poly.type
_entity_poly.pdbx_seq_one_letter_code
_entity_poly.pdbx_strand_id
1 'polypeptide(L)' 'MCLGMLKGSLIGGVLILPTRKMYRYLTDRVGNFSEIEPYFLLWRSVPVREGVLAVVAIEHDAVSLDVPRIRKGTDGRALR' A
#
# COMPACT_ATOMS: atom_id res chain seq x y z
N MET A 1 4.35 -11.86 -1.91
CA MET A 1 5.74 -11.55 -2.33
C MET A 1 6.75 -12.33 -1.51
N CYS A 2 6.88 -12.10 -0.19
CA CYS A 2 7.86 -12.80 0.66
C CYS A 2 7.81 -14.34 0.55
N LEU A 3 6.60 -14.93 0.58
CA LEU A 3 6.45 -16.38 0.39
C LEU A 3 6.95 -16.87 -0.98
N GLY A 4 6.74 -16.09 -2.05
CA GLY A 4 7.24 -16.44 -3.37
C GLY A 4 8.76 -16.36 -3.46
N MET A 5 9.35 -15.34 -2.82
CA MET A 5 10.81 -15.24 -2.71
C MET A 5 11.43 -16.38 -1.89
N LEU A 6 10.80 -16.76 -0.76
CA LEU A 6 11.22 -17.91 0.03
C LEU A 6 11.18 -19.24 -0.74
N LYS A 7 10.23 -19.38 -1.67
CA LYS A 7 10.08 -20.56 -2.53
C LYS A 7 10.93 -20.49 -3.80
N GLY A 8 11.66 -19.40 -4.04
CA GLY A 8 12.39 -19.17 -5.29
C GLY A 8 11.49 -19.00 -6.52
N SER A 9 10.18 -18.79 -6.34
CA SER A 9 9.25 -18.57 -7.44
C SER A 9 9.13 -17.09 -7.85
N LEU A 10 9.66 -16.17 -7.04
CA LEU A 10 9.77 -14.74 -7.33
C LEU A 10 11.16 -14.25 -6.94
N ILE A 11 11.76 -13.38 -7.76
CA ILE A 11 13.01 -12.67 -7.41
C ILE A 11 12.75 -11.38 -6.62
N GLY A 12 11.51 -10.92 -6.57
CA GLY A 12 11.19 -9.67 -5.89
C GLY A 12 9.75 -9.22 -6.05
N GLY A 13 9.49 -8.01 -5.57
CA GLY A 13 8.23 -7.31 -5.79
C GLY A 13 8.20 -5.90 -5.19
N VAL A 14 7.24 -5.11 -5.64
CA VAL A 14 7.05 -3.73 -5.21
C VAL A 14 5.64 -3.57 -4.65
N LEU A 15 5.53 -3.07 -3.42
CA LEU A 15 4.27 -2.65 -2.84
C LEU A 15 4.08 -1.15 -3.10
N ILE A 16 3.10 -0.80 -3.95
CA ILE A 16 2.74 0.58 -4.23
C ILE A 16 1.51 0.94 -3.38
N LEU A 17 1.61 2.00 -2.60
CA LEU A 17 0.50 2.45 -1.75
C LEU A 17 0.50 3.96 -1.50
N PRO A 18 -0.64 4.56 -1.12
CA PRO A 18 -0.74 6.00 -0.88
C PRO A 18 0.12 6.52 0.27
N THR A 19 0.51 7.79 0.20
CA THR A 19 0.97 8.56 1.37
C THR A 19 -0.17 8.76 2.37
N ARG A 20 0.17 9.14 3.61
CA ARG A 20 -0.82 9.53 4.62
C ARG A 20 -1.64 10.76 4.21
N LYS A 21 -1.11 11.63 3.36
CA LYS A 21 -1.81 12.82 2.85
C LYS A 21 -2.87 12.44 1.81
N MET A 22 -2.55 11.55 0.88
CA MET A 22 -3.52 11.02 -0.07
C MET A 22 -4.60 10.16 0.62
N TYR A 23 -4.21 9.34 1.60
CA TYR A 23 -5.12 8.51 2.41
C TYR A 23 -6.32 9.28 2.99
N ARG A 24 -6.13 10.54 3.39
CA ARG A 24 -7.19 11.39 3.99
C ARG A 24 -8.42 11.57 3.10
N TYR A 25 -8.27 11.41 1.78
CA TYR A 25 -9.35 11.61 0.82
C TYR A 25 -9.94 10.29 0.29
N LEU A 26 -9.39 9.15 0.72
CA LEU A 26 -9.81 7.82 0.26
C LEU A 26 -10.85 7.19 1.22
N THR A 27 -11.37 6.03 0.83
CA THR A 27 -12.20 5.22 1.74
C THR A 27 -11.42 4.86 3.00
N ASP A 28 -12.11 4.88 4.14
CA ASP A 28 -11.47 4.63 5.44
C ASP A 28 -10.77 3.26 5.48
N ARG A 29 -9.66 3.20 6.23
CA ARG A 29 -8.82 2.01 6.41
C ARG A 29 -8.18 1.42 5.14
N VAL A 30 -8.11 2.17 4.04
CA VAL A 30 -7.20 1.83 2.93
C VAL A 30 -5.74 1.91 3.41
N GLY A 31 -4.90 0.99 2.95
CA GLY A 31 -3.47 0.97 3.32
C GLY A 31 -2.76 2.27 2.97
N ASN A 32 -1.83 2.70 3.83
CA ASN A 32 -0.96 3.86 3.57
C ASN A 32 0.44 3.61 4.11
N PHE A 33 1.43 4.29 3.53
CA PHE A 33 2.85 4.06 3.82
C PHE A 33 3.18 4.17 5.31
N SER A 34 2.71 5.24 5.98
CA SER A 34 3.03 5.50 7.39
C SER A 34 2.47 4.44 8.35
N GLU A 35 1.39 3.75 7.99
CA GLU A 35 0.84 2.65 8.82
C GLU A 35 1.67 1.36 8.71
N ILE A 36 2.36 1.14 7.60
CA ILE A 36 3.14 -0.09 7.38
C ILE A 36 4.63 0.08 7.71
N GLU A 37 5.15 1.29 7.70
CA GLU A 37 6.55 1.61 7.99
C GLU A 37 7.08 0.99 9.29
N PRO A 38 6.34 0.98 10.42
CA PRO A 38 6.80 0.34 11.65
C PRO A 38 7.07 -1.17 11.50
N TYR A 39 6.50 -1.83 10.49
CA TYR A 39 6.67 -3.26 10.24
C TYR A 39 7.87 -3.58 9.32
N PHE A 40 8.60 -2.58 8.83
CA PHE A 40 9.70 -2.82 7.88
C PHE A 40 10.82 -3.66 8.49
N LEU A 41 11.09 -3.54 9.79
CA LEU A 41 12.06 -4.40 10.47
C LEU A 41 11.66 -5.87 10.43
N LEU A 42 10.36 -6.18 10.60
CA LEU A 42 9.83 -7.53 10.47
C LEU A 42 9.98 -8.05 9.04
N TRP A 43 9.78 -7.22 8.02
CA TRP A 43 9.94 -7.65 6.63
C TRP A 43 11.40 -7.89 6.26
N ARG A 44 12.32 -7.07 6.80
CA ARG A 44 13.77 -7.26 6.66
C ARG A 44 14.27 -8.53 7.34
N SER A 45 13.59 -9.03 8.37
CA SER A 45 13.98 -10.25 9.06
C SER A 45 13.55 -11.54 8.34
N VAL A 46 12.85 -11.45 7.21
CA VAL A 46 12.48 -12.64 6.43
C VAL A 46 13.73 -13.22 5.76
N PRO A 47 14.06 -14.51 5.94
CA PRO A 47 15.32 -15.11 5.49
C PRO A 47 15.34 -15.42 3.99
N VAL A 48 15.15 -14.41 3.15
CA VAL A 48 15.28 -14.50 1.69
C VAL A 48 16.76 -14.39 1.34
N ARG A 49 17.31 -15.38 0.61
CA ARG A 49 18.72 -15.39 0.19
C ARG A 49 19.01 -14.42 -0.94
N GLU A 50 18.09 -14.33 -1.90
CA GLU A 50 18.22 -13.50 -3.09
C GLU A 50 16.85 -12.89 -3.40
N GLY A 51 16.77 -11.56 -3.40
CA GLY A 51 15.59 -10.86 -3.90
C GLY A 51 15.42 -9.44 -3.36
N VAL A 52 14.45 -8.72 -3.92
CA VAL A 52 14.17 -7.32 -3.58
C VAL A 52 12.70 -7.14 -3.22
N LEU A 53 12.45 -6.56 -2.04
CA LEU A 53 11.15 -6.03 -1.66
C LEU A 53 11.26 -4.50 -1.55
N ALA A 54 10.55 -3.79 -2.41
CA ALA A 54 10.48 -2.33 -2.37
C ALA A 54 9.08 -1.86 -1.98
N VAL A 55 9.01 -0.68 -1.35
CA VAL A 55 7.76 -0.01 -1.01
C VAL A 55 7.81 1.38 -1.63
N VAL A 56 6.81 1.71 -2.44
CA VAL A 56 6.71 2.99 -3.14
C VAL A 56 5.47 3.73 -2.64
N ALA A 57 5.69 4.89 -2.03
CA ALA A 57 4.61 5.80 -1.64
C ALA A 57 4.20 6.66 -2.84
N ILE A 58 2.89 6.73 -3.12
CA ILE A 58 2.33 7.60 -4.16
C ILE A 58 1.43 8.68 -3.57
N GLU A 59 1.38 9.84 -4.22
CA GLU A 59 0.56 10.98 -3.80
C GLU A 59 -0.16 11.59 -5.02
N HIS A 60 -1.23 12.33 -4.77
CA HIS A 60 -1.87 13.16 -5.79
C HIS A 60 -0.98 14.35 -6.14
N ASP A 61 -1.03 14.81 -7.40
CA ASP A 61 -0.25 15.98 -7.83
C ASP A 61 -0.76 17.28 -7.18
N ALA A 62 -2.08 17.41 -7.04
CA ALA A 62 -2.75 18.58 -6.46
C ALA A 62 -4.11 18.22 -5.83
N VAL A 63 -4.68 19.18 -5.09
CA VAL A 63 -6.04 19.09 -4.55
C VAL A 63 -6.90 20.22 -5.12
N SER A 64 -8.16 19.92 -5.42
CA SER A 64 -9.16 20.90 -5.87
C SER A 64 -10.54 20.49 -5.35
N LEU A 65 -11.39 21.49 -5.09
CA LEU A 65 -12.81 21.27 -4.79
C LEU A 65 -13.66 21.20 -6.07
N ASP A 66 -13.10 21.56 -7.22
CA ASP A 66 -13.78 21.66 -8.52
C ASP A 66 -13.72 20.36 -9.33
N VAL A 67 -13.20 19.28 -8.76
CA VAL A 67 -13.10 17.97 -9.40
C VAL A 67 -14.12 16.99 -8.83
N PRO A 68 -14.68 16.08 -9.66
CA PRO A 68 -15.61 15.08 -9.16
C PRO A 68 -14.91 14.13 -8.17
N ARG A 69 -15.66 13.66 -7.18
CA ARG A 69 -15.19 12.62 -6.26
C ARG A 69 -15.04 11.29 -6.99
N ILE A 70 -14.05 10.50 -6.57
CA ILE A 70 -13.95 9.09 -6.97
C ILE A 70 -15.17 8.34 -6.41
N ARG A 71 -15.92 7.67 -7.29
CA ARG A 71 -17.13 6.94 -6.89
C ARG A 71 -16.76 5.76 -5.98
N LYS A 72 -17.55 5.55 -4.92
CA LYS A 72 -17.42 4.42 -3.99
C LYS A 72 -18.35 3.28 -4.40
N GLY A 73 -17.95 2.05 -4.10
CA GLY A 73 -18.80 0.86 -4.17
C GLY A 73 -19.71 0.71 -2.95
N THR A 74 -20.40 -0.41 -2.85
CA THR A 74 -21.27 -0.78 -1.72
C THR A 74 -20.62 -1.81 -0.79
N ASP A 75 -19.29 -1.77 -0.66
CA ASP A 75 -18.49 -2.77 0.05
C ASP A 75 -18.59 -2.65 1.58
N GLY A 76 -18.56 -3.79 2.27
CA GLY A 76 -18.53 -3.85 3.74
C GLY A 76 -19.74 -3.19 4.39
N ARG A 77 -19.51 -2.17 5.23
CA ARG A 77 -20.53 -1.39 5.95
C ARG A 77 -20.98 -0.12 5.21
N ALA A 78 -20.94 -0.14 3.87
CA ALA A 78 -21.29 1.04 3.08
C ALA A 78 -22.80 1.36 3.09
N LEU A 79 -23.66 0.35 3.18
CA LEU A 79 -25.11 0.52 3.11
C LEU A 79 -25.81 0.48 4.47
N ARG A 80 -25.20 -0.16 5.46
CA ARG A 80 -25.74 -0.42 6.80
C ARG A 80 -24.62 -0.54 7.82
#